data_AF-A0A950X3H4-F1
#
_entry.id   AF-A0A950X3H4-F1
#
_cell.length_a   1.000
_cell.length_b   1.000
_cell.length_c   1.000
_cell.angle_alpha   90.00
_cell.angle_beta   90.00
_cell.angle_gamma   90.00
#
_symmetry.space_group_name_H-M   'P 1'
#
loop_
_entity.id
_entity.type
_entity.pdbx_description
1 polymer ?
#
loop_
_entity_poly.entity_id
_entity_poly.type
_entity_poly.pdbx_seq_one_letter_code
_entity_poly.pdbx_strand_id
1 'polypeptide(L)'
;MRLRLGPLGSAEALSGLRQLELSNNLAENAIRPVAVGRKNWLHVGSERAGPRVAAIISIVETCRRLSIPVCNNLGSVFPGLANFPINRIAEHTPSAWAARI
;
A
#
# COMPACT_ATOMS: atom_id res chain seq x y z
N MET A 1 13.09 17.47 20.92
CA MET A 1 14.39 17.18 20.28
C MET A 1 14.50 18.04 19.03
N ARG A 2 15.39 19.05 19.02
CA ARG A 2 15.47 20.10 17.98
C ARG A 2 16.62 19.74 17.03
N LEU A 3 16.33 19.23 15.85
CA LEU A 3 17.36 18.93 14.85
C LEU A 3 17.78 20.25 14.18
N ARG A 4 19.08 20.60 14.29
CA ARG A 4 19.69 21.66 13.49
C ARG A 4 19.94 21.11 12.08
N LEU A 5 19.17 21.58 11.10
CA LEU A 5 19.48 21.38 9.69
C LEU A 5 20.50 22.45 9.28
N GLY A 6 21.61 22.02 8.67
CA GLY A 6 22.59 22.93 8.06
C GLY A 6 21.97 23.74 6.91
N PRO A 7 22.66 24.76 6.37
CA PRO A 7 22.07 25.67 5.40
C PRO A 7 21.76 24.92 4.09
N LEU A 8 20.49 24.54 3.94
CA LEU A 8 19.92 24.04 2.70
C LEU A 8 19.91 25.21 1.72
N GLY A 9 20.92 25.25 0.86
CA GLY A 9 20.95 26.14 -0.29
C GLY A 9 19.77 25.86 -1.21
N SER A 10 19.16 26.95 -1.68
CA SER A 10 18.09 27.08 -2.67
C SER A 10 16.65 26.84 -2.18
N ALA A 11 15.86 27.93 -2.24
CA ALA A 11 14.42 27.97 -1.97
C ALA A 11 13.59 27.01 -2.84
N GLU A 12 14.18 26.44 -3.89
CA GLU A 12 13.56 25.47 -4.80
C GLU A 12 13.37 24.08 -4.15
N ALA A 13 14.34 23.62 -3.34
CA ALA A 13 14.26 22.34 -2.63
C ALA A 13 13.15 22.34 -1.56
N LEU A 14 12.89 23.49 -0.94
CA LEU A 14 11.81 23.67 0.03
C LEU A 14 10.44 23.82 -0.66
N SER A 15 10.40 24.21 -1.94
CA SER A 15 9.14 24.34 -2.68
C SER A 15 8.47 22.97 -2.92
N GLY A 16 9.27 21.93 -3.17
CA GLY A 16 8.79 20.54 -3.31
C GLY A 16 8.36 19.91 -1.98
N LEU A 17 8.87 20.39 -0.85
CA LEU A 17 8.45 19.94 0.49
C LEU A 17 7.12 20.55 0.95
N ARG A 18 6.60 21.59 0.28
CA ARG A 18 5.33 22.25 0.68
C ARG A 18 4.10 21.35 0.58
N GLN A 19 4.18 20.26 -0.19
CA GLN A 19 3.09 19.29 -0.35
C GLN A 19 3.23 18.07 0.56
N LEU A 20 4.30 17.98 1.36
CA LEU A 20 4.53 16.89 2.29
C LEU A 20 4.09 17.32 3.69
N GLU A 21 3.14 16.59 4.25
CA GLU A 21 2.84 16.65 5.68
C GLU A 21 4.13 16.43 6.47
N LEU A 22 4.51 17.40 7.31
CA LEU A 22 5.66 17.29 8.22
C LEU A 22 5.41 16.22 9.29
N SER A 23 4.15 15.80 9.48
CA SER A 23 3.76 14.78 10.45
C SER A 23 3.54 13.42 9.80
N ASN A 24 3.99 12.36 10.49
CA ASN A 24 3.78 10.98 10.04
C ASN A 24 2.46 10.37 10.55
N ASN A 25 1.61 11.16 11.22
CA ASN A 25 0.41 10.69 11.90
C ASN A 25 -0.53 9.91 10.97
N LEU A 26 -0.65 10.33 9.71
CA LEU A 26 -1.48 9.64 8.72
C LEU A 26 -0.94 8.24 8.40
N ALA A 27 0.37 8.09 8.21
CA ALA A 27 0.95 6.79 7.93
C ALA A 27 0.96 5.88 9.17
N GLU A 28 1.22 6.44 10.35
CA GLU A 28 1.15 5.71 11.63
C GLU A 28 -0.26 5.19 11.90
N ASN A 29 -1.28 6.01 11.66
CA ASN A 29 -2.67 5.57 11.76
C ASN A 29 -3.02 4.52 10.71
N ALA A 30 -2.50 4.65 9.48
CA ALA A 30 -2.73 3.67 8.42
C ALA A 30 -2.09 2.29 8.72
N ILE A 31 -0.91 2.25 9.35
CA ILE A 31 -0.24 0.98 9.70
C ILE A 31 -0.73 0.39 11.03
N ARG A 32 -1.42 1.15 11.85
CA ARG A 32 -1.91 0.73 13.17
C ARG A 32 -2.71 -0.59 13.16
N PRO A 33 -3.63 -0.85 12.21
CA PRO A 33 -4.34 -2.13 12.16
C PRO A 33 -3.41 -3.34 12.01
N VAL A 34 -2.30 -3.19 11.29
CA VAL A 34 -1.26 -4.22 11.13
C VAL A 34 -0.50 -4.41 12.44
N ALA A 35 -0.09 -3.30 13.08
CA ALA A 35 0.66 -3.33 14.34
C ALA A 35 -0.15 -3.92 15.51
N VAL A 36 -1.47 -3.72 15.51
CA VAL A 36 -2.40 -4.34 16.47
C VAL A 36 -2.68 -5.80 16.08
N GLY A 37 -2.95 -6.05 14.80
CA GLY A 37 -3.29 -7.38 14.27
C GLY A 37 -2.20 -8.43 14.41
N ARG A 38 -0.92 -8.04 14.42
CA ARG A 38 0.22 -8.99 14.56
C ARG A 38 0.14 -9.88 15.80
N LYS A 39 -0.47 -9.42 16.90
CA LYS A 39 -0.68 -10.24 18.11
C LYS A 39 -1.79 -11.29 17.94
N ASN A 40 -2.70 -11.06 16.99
CA ASN A 40 -3.82 -11.94 16.68
C ASN A 40 -3.53 -12.90 15.51
N TRP A 41 -2.36 -12.75 14.86
CA TRP A 41 -1.91 -13.59 13.75
C TRP A 41 -1.25 -14.88 14.27
N LEU A 42 -1.92 -15.56 15.19
CA LEU A 42 -1.42 -16.77 15.89
C LEU A 42 -1.06 -17.91 14.94
N HIS A 43 -1.59 -17.89 13.72
CA HIS A 43 -1.38 -18.92 12.70
C HIS A 43 -0.37 -18.52 11.61
N VAL A 44 0.22 -17.32 11.68
CA VAL A 44 1.27 -16.88 10.74
C VAL A 44 2.62 -17.40 11.25
N GLY A 45 2.93 -18.67 10.92
CA GLY A 45 4.07 -19.40 11.46
C GLY A 45 5.36 -19.37 10.60
N SER A 46 5.43 -18.55 9.55
CA SER A 46 6.59 -18.50 8.65
C SER A 46 7.02 -17.07 8.37
N GLU A 47 8.32 -16.80 8.47
CA GLU A 47 8.93 -15.51 8.07
C GLU A 47 8.58 -15.13 6.62
N ARG A 48 8.48 -16.14 5.73
CA ARG A 48 8.09 -15.96 4.32
C ARG A 48 6.66 -15.45 4.13
N ALA A 49 5.83 -15.46 5.18
CA ALA A 49 4.48 -14.92 5.10
C ALA A 49 4.47 -13.38 5.13
N GLY A 50 5.48 -12.73 5.71
CA GLY A 50 5.54 -11.27 5.82
C GLY A 50 5.35 -10.55 4.48
N PRO A 51 6.19 -10.83 3.46
CA PRO A 51 6.04 -10.22 2.14
C PRO A 51 4.69 -10.51 1.47
N ARG A 52 4.11 -11.69 1.68
CA ARG A 52 2.80 -12.06 1.12
C ARG A 52 1.66 -11.27 1.75
N VAL A 53 1.69 -11.15 3.07
CA VAL A 53 0.70 -10.35 3.83
C VAL A 53 0.82 -8.88 3.45
N ALA A 54 2.03 -8.35 3.31
CA ALA A 54 2.25 -6.99 2.84
C ALA A 54 1.64 -6.77 1.45
N ALA A 55 1.85 -7.68 0.50
CA ALA A 55 1.27 -7.59 -0.83
C ALA A 55 -0.28 -7.60 -0.80
N ILE A 56 -0.90 -8.47 0.01
CA ILE A 56 -2.36 -8.52 0.17
C ILE A 56 -2.88 -7.19 0.74
N ILE A 57 -2.25 -6.67 1.80
CA ILE A 57 -2.64 -5.39 2.40
C ILE A 57 -2.49 -4.25 1.39
N SER A 58 -1.41 -4.21 0.61
CA SER A 58 -1.23 -3.20 -0.44
C SER A 58 -2.37 -3.21 -1.46
N ILE A 59 -2.84 -4.37 -1.90
CA ILE A 59 -3.98 -4.49 -2.81
C ILE A 59 -5.27 -3.97 -2.14
N VAL A 60 -5.54 -4.40 -0.91
CA VAL A 60 -6.72 -3.98 -0.13
C VAL A 60 -6.75 -2.45 0.07
N GLU A 61 -5.62 -1.86 0.46
CA GLU A 61 -5.50 -0.41 0.64
C GLU A 61 -5.66 0.35 -0.67
N THR A 62 -5.15 -0.19 -1.78
CA THR A 62 -5.33 0.40 -3.11
C THR A 62 -6.82 0.38 -3.50
N CYS A 63 -7.51 -0.74 -3.31
CA CYS A 63 -8.96 -0.81 -3.52
C CYS A 63 -9.72 0.20 -2.66
N ARG A 64 -9.36 0.34 -1.37
CA ARG A 64 -9.98 1.32 -0.47
C ARG A 64 -9.77 2.76 -0.95
N ARG A 65 -8.55 3.11 -1.35
CA ARG A 65 -8.21 4.45 -1.89
C ARG A 65 -8.98 4.79 -3.16
N LEU A 66 -9.27 3.79 -4.00
CA LEU A 66 -10.03 3.94 -5.24
C LEU A 66 -11.54 3.73 -5.05
N SER A 67 -12.01 3.54 -3.80
CA SER A 67 -13.42 3.23 -3.50
C SER A 67 -13.97 1.99 -4.21
N ILE A 68 -13.13 1.00 -4.47
CA ILE A 68 -13.49 -0.27 -5.13
C ILE A 68 -13.86 -1.32 -4.08
N PRO A 69 -14.98 -2.04 -4.24
CA PRO A 69 -15.27 -3.20 -3.40
C PRO A 69 -14.20 -4.29 -3.57
N VAL A 70 -13.44 -4.56 -2.50
CA VAL A 70 -12.31 -5.51 -2.52
C VAL A 70 -12.73 -6.88 -3.04
N CYS A 71 -13.87 -7.40 -2.57
CA CYS A 71 -14.38 -8.71 -2.97
C CYS A 71 -14.68 -8.79 -4.48
N ASN A 72 -15.17 -7.70 -5.09
CA ASN A 72 -15.47 -7.67 -6.52
C ASN A 72 -14.19 -7.70 -7.35
N ASN A 73 -13.20 -6.88 -6.97
CA ASN A 73 -11.90 -6.87 -7.63
C ASN A 73 -11.24 -8.25 -7.55
N LEU A 74 -11.07 -8.80 -6.34
CA LEU A 74 -10.41 -10.10 -6.15
C LEU A 74 -11.19 -11.26 -6.78
N GLY A 75 -12.53 -11.23 -6.70
CA GLY A 75 -13.40 -12.23 -7.31
C GLY A 75 -13.28 -12.28 -8.83
N SER A 76 -12.96 -11.16 -9.47
CA SER A 76 -12.69 -11.12 -10.92
C SER A 76 -11.26 -11.52 -11.29
N VAL A 77 -10.27 -11.25 -10.42
CA VAL A 77 -8.85 -11.48 -10.70
C VAL A 77 -8.44 -12.93 -10.42
N PHE A 78 -8.90 -13.53 -9.32
CA PHE A 78 -8.44 -14.86 -8.89
C PHE A 78 -8.74 -16.02 -9.85
N PRO A 79 -9.94 -16.12 -10.48
CA PRO A 79 -10.26 -17.25 -11.35
C PRO A 79 -9.33 -17.42 -12.57
N GLY A 80 -8.62 -16.37 -12.99
CA GLY A 80 -7.69 -16.39 -14.12
C GLY A 80 -6.21 -16.30 -13.77
N LEU A 81 -5.87 -16.04 -12.49
CA LEU A 81 -4.53 -15.61 -12.09
C LEU A 81 -3.44 -16.65 -12.39
N ALA A 82 -3.73 -17.94 -12.21
CA ALA A 82 -2.76 -19.02 -12.42
C ALA A 82 -2.35 -19.19 -13.90
N ASN A 83 -3.23 -18.81 -14.84
CA ASN A 83 -3.00 -18.92 -16.27
C ASN A 83 -2.49 -17.62 -16.90
N PHE A 84 -2.29 -16.59 -16.09
CA PHE A 84 -1.99 -15.25 -16.57
C PHE A 84 -0.48 -15.01 -16.64
N PRO A 85 0.06 -14.48 -17.75
CA PRO A 85 1.50 -14.33 -17.90
C PRO A 85 2.03 -13.18 -17.02
N ILE A 86 3.14 -13.44 -16.33
CA ILE A 86 3.70 -12.51 -15.33
C ILE A 86 4.08 -11.14 -15.92
N ASN A 87 4.43 -11.09 -17.20
CA ASN A 87 4.80 -9.86 -17.91
C ASN A 87 3.62 -8.90 -18.13
N ARG A 88 2.37 -9.35 -17.96
CA ARG A 88 1.17 -8.53 -18.12
C ARG A 88 0.49 -8.18 -16.79
N ILE A 89 1.11 -8.52 -15.64
CA ILE A 89 0.46 -8.46 -14.31
C ILE A 89 -0.12 -7.08 -13.97
N ALA A 90 0.44 -6.02 -14.55
CA ALA A 90 -0.05 -4.64 -14.41
C ALA A 90 -1.54 -4.48 -14.79
N GLU A 91 -2.03 -5.30 -15.71
CA GLU A 91 -3.43 -5.27 -16.17
C GLU A 91 -4.45 -5.77 -15.14
N HIS A 92 -3.98 -6.50 -14.11
CA HIS A 92 -4.82 -7.00 -13.01
C HIS A 92 -4.65 -6.20 -11.71
N THR A 93 -3.99 -5.04 -11.77
CA THR A 93 -3.97 -4.12 -10.63
C THR A 93 -5.37 -3.56 -10.35
N PRO A 94 -5.69 -3.19 -9.10
CA PRO A 94 -6.97 -2.56 -8.78
C PRO A 94 -7.27 -1.33 -9.66
N SER A 95 -6.27 -0.53 -9.99
CA SER A 95 -6.41 0.64 -10.88
C SER A 95 -6.77 0.24 -12.30
N ALA A 96 -6.11 -0.77 -12.87
CA ALA A 96 -6.43 -1.27 -14.20
C ALA A 96 -7.82 -1.92 -14.26
N TRP A 97 -8.24 -2.60 -13.18
CA TRP A 97 -9.59 -3.13 -13.05
C TRP A 97 -10.63 -2.01 -13.02
N ALA A 98 -10.39 -0.94 -12.26
CA ALA A 98 -11.28 0.22 -12.18
C ALA A 98 -11.50 0.91 -13.52
N ALA A 99 -10.49 0.92 -14.39
CA ALA A 99 -10.59 1.51 -15.72
C ALA A 99 -11.39 0.66 -16.73
N ARG A 100 -11.71 -0.59 -16.39
CA ARG A 100 -12.42 -1.54 -17.27
C ARG A 100 -13.93 -1.61 -17.00
N ILE A 101 -14.37 -1.10 -15.86
CA ILE A 101 -15.78 -1.04 -15.42
C ILE A 101 -16.33 0.37 -15.61
#